data_AF-A0A229HAL9-F1
#
_entry.id   AF-A0A229HAL9-F1
#
_cell.length_a   1.000
_cell.length_b   1.000
_cell.length_c   1.000
_cell.angle_alpha   90.00
_cell.angle_beta   90.00
_cell.angle_gamma   90.00
#
_symmetry.space_group_name_H-M   'P 1'
#
loop_
_entity.id
_entity.type
_entity.pdbx_description
1 polymer ?
#
loop_
_entity_poly.entity_id
_entity_poly.type
_entity_poly.pdbx_seq_one_letter_code
_entity_poly.pdbx_strand_id
1 'polypeptide(L)' 'MAGLYPDNRRIRPTGRMILYHLGELTLRIGNVTDPPTVQITRGVQLHLLELLGIEVTQTRWPQT' A
#
# COMPACT_ATOMS: atom_id res chain seq x y z
N MET A 1 -8.49 -9.15 11.29
CA MET A 1 -8.15 -8.02 10.41
C MET A 1 -9.36 -7.72 9.56
N ALA A 2 -10.03 -6.62 9.84
CA ALA A 2 -11.16 -6.13 9.06
C ALA A 2 -10.83 -4.69 8.68
N GLY A 3 -10.90 -4.37 7.39
CA GLY A 3 -10.69 -3.03 6.90
C GLY A 3 -11.86 -2.60 6.04
N LEU A 4 -11.69 -1.46 5.38
CA LEU A 4 -12.72 -0.79 4.62
C LEU A 4 -12.38 -0.86 3.13
N TYR A 5 -13.35 -1.28 2.32
CA TYR A 5 -13.28 -1.17 0.86
C TYR A 5 -14.13 0.03 0.43
N PRO A 6 -14.00 0.54 -0.82
CA PRO A 6 -14.82 1.64 -1.31
C PRO A 6 -16.28 1.49 -0.90
N ASP A 7 -16.89 2.61 -0.52
CA ASP A 7 -18.20 2.72 0.12
C ASP A 7 -18.24 2.37 1.62
N ASN A 8 -17.12 2.51 2.35
CA ASN A 8 -17.03 2.24 3.79
C ASN A 8 -17.49 0.83 4.20
N ARG A 9 -17.35 -0.14 3.30
CA ARG A 9 -17.80 -1.50 3.55
C ARG A 9 -16.74 -2.24 4.36
N ARG A 10 -17.13 -2.68 5.57
CA ARG A 10 -16.29 -3.57 6.38
C ARG A 10 -16.16 -4.92 5.69
N ILE A 11 -14.93 -5.27 5.32
CA ILE A 11 -14.61 -6.54 4.69
C ILE A 11 -13.37 -7.15 5.31
N ARG A 12 -13.20 -8.46 5.07
CA ARG A 12 -11.92 -9.12 5.25
C ARG A 12 -11.13 -9.01 3.94
N PRO A 13 -9.96 -8.34 3.94
CA PRO A 13 -9.15 -8.22 2.74
C PRO A 13 -8.74 -9.58 2.21
N THR A 14 -8.80 -9.76 0.89
CA THR A 14 -8.26 -10.93 0.21
C THR A 14 -6.92 -10.60 -0.43
N GLY A 15 -6.07 -11.60 -0.65
CA GLY A 15 -4.80 -11.40 -1.34
C GLY A 15 -4.97 -10.74 -2.71
N ARG A 16 -6.03 -11.10 -3.45
CA ARG A 16 -6.37 -10.50 -4.75
C ARG A 16 -6.59 -8.99 -4.67
N MET A 17 -7.26 -8.52 -3.61
CA MET A 17 -7.56 -7.09 -3.43
C MET A 17 -6.30 -6.29 -3.07
N ILE A 18 -5.43 -6.88 -2.26
CA ILE A 18 -4.13 -6.29 -1.94
C ILE A 18 -3.28 -6.19 -3.22
N LEU A 19 -3.19 -7.26 -3.99
CA LEU A 19 -2.42 -7.29 -5.24
C LEU A 19 -2.96 -6.34 -6.31
N TYR A 20 -4.29 -6.11 -6.36
CA TYR A 20 -4.88 -5.12 -7.26
C TYR A 20 -4.29 -3.72 -7.02
N HIS A 21 -4.22 -3.27 -5.76
CA HIS A 21 -3.65 -1.97 -5.42
C HIS A 21 -2.12 -1.94 -5.55
N LEU A 22 -1.44 -3.06 -5.25
CA LEU A 22 0.01 -3.16 -5.47
C LEU A 22 0.39 -3.16 -6.96
N GLY A 23 -0.52 -3.57 -7.85
CA GLY A 23 -0.33 -3.48 -9.30
C GLY A 23 -0.28 -2.05 -9.83
N GLU A 24 -0.74 -1.07 -9.04
CA GLU A 24 -0.66 0.36 -9.36
C GLU A 24 0.65 1.02 -8.88
N LEU A 25 1.55 0.24 -8.24
CA LEU A 25 2.86 0.73 -7.82
C LEU A 25 3.73 1.03 -9.02
N THR A 26 4.40 2.18 -8.98
CA THR A 26 5.34 2.57 -10.01
C THR A 26 6.76 2.25 -9.55
N LEU A 27 7.59 1.69 -10.42
CA LEU A 27 9.01 1.55 -10.15
C LEU A 27 9.74 2.78 -10.66
N ARG A 28 10.51 3.43 -9.77
CA ARG A 28 11.48 4.43 -10.15
C ARG A 28 12.84 3.76 -10.28
N ILE A 29 13.27 3.62 -11.52
CA ILE A 29 14.57 3.06 -11.90
C ILE A 29 15.54 4.23 -12.03
N GLY A 30 16.65 4.16 -11.27
CA GLY A 30 17.74 5.13 -11.33
C GLY A 30 18.78 4.74 -12.40
N ASN A 31 20.05 5.03 -12.13
CA ASN A 31 21.14 4.52 -12.94
C ASN A 31 21.30 3.01 -12.81
N VAL A 32 22.11 2.40 -13.69
CA VAL A 32 22.33 0.94 -13.76
C VAL A 32 22.75 0.32 -12.42
N THR A 33 23.44 1.08 -11.57
CA THR A 33 23.91 0.64 -10.25
C THR A 33 22.95 0.96 -9.12
N ASP A 34 21.92 1.76 -9.36
CA ASP A 34 21.00 2.19 -8.32
C ASP A 34 19.96 1.10 -8.07
N PRO A 35 19.66 0.78 -6.80
CA PRO A 35 18.57 -0.13 -6.50
C PRO A 35 17.23 0.49 -6.94
N PRO A 36 16.33 -0.28 -7.57
CA PRO A 36 15.02 0.22 -7.94
C PRO A 36 14.25 0.65 -6.69
N THR A 37 13.59 1.81 -6.77
CA THR A 37 12.74 2.31 -5.67
C THR A 37 11.28 2.15 -6.04
N VAL A 38 10.50 1.59 -5.13
CA VAL A 38 9.04 1.51 -5.29
C VAL A 38 8.44 2.86 -4.93
N GLN A 39 7.78 3.50 -5.90
CA GLN A 39 6.99 4.70 -5.67
C GLN A 39 5.56 4.29 -5.30
N ILE A 40 5.20 4.58 -4.06
CA ILE A 40 3.83 4.45 -3.56
C ILE A 40 3.16 5.81 -3.77
N THR A 41 2.19 5.88 -4.67
CA THR A 41 1.39 7.10 -4.83
C THR A 41 0.49 7.29 -3.62
N ARG A 42 0.11 8.55 -3.35
CA ARG A 42 -0.80 8.87 -2.23
C ARG A 42 -2.13 8.11 -2.33
N GLY A 43 -2.65 7.90 -3.54
CA GLY A 43 -3.89 7.14 -3.76
C GLY A 43 -3.75 5.67 -3.37
N VAL A 44 -2.69 4.99 -3.84
CA VAL A 44 -2.41 3.59 -3.49
C VAL A 44 -2.18 3.43 -1.99
N GLN A 45 -1.48 4.38 -1.36
CA GLN A 45 -1.24 4.37 0.08
C GLN A 45 -2.55 4.45 0.86
N LEU A 46 -3.43 5.41 0.53
CA LEU A 46 -4.69 5.60 1.25
C LEU A 46 -5.61 4.39 1.08
N HIS A 47 -5.76 3.86 -0.14
CA HIS A 47 -6.59 2.68 -0.40
C HIS A 47 -6.08 1.43 0.33
N LEU A 48 -4.76 1.21 0.40
CA LEU A 48 -4.20 0.09 1.14
C LEU A 48 -4.38 0.23 2.66
N LEU A 49 -4.18 1.43 3.20
CA LEU A 49 -4.40 1.67 4.64
C LEU A 49 -5.85 1.44 5.03
N GLU A 50 -6.77 1.96 4.24
CA GLU A 50 -8.20 1.78 4.42
C GLU A 50 -8.60 0.30 4.30
N LEU A 51 -8.17 -0.37 3.22
CA LEU A 51 -8.39 -1.81 3.01
C LEU A 51 -7.87 -2.66 4.16
N LEU A 52 -6.71 -2.32 4.73
CA LEU A 52 -6.11 -3.09 5.82
C LEU A 52 -6.65 -2.69 7.20
N GLY A 53 -7.44 -1.62 7.30
CA GLY A 53 -7.92 -1.08 8.56
C GLY A 53 -6.78 -0.54 9.43
N ILE A 54 -5.74 0.00 8.80
CA ILE A 54 -4.56 0.53 9.48
C ILE A 54 -4.74 2.03 9.68
N GLU A 55 -4.88 2.44 10.94
CA GLU A 55 -4.72 3.85 11.30
C GLU A 55 -3.24 4.20 11.35
N VAL A 56 -2.85 5.28 10.68
CA VAL A 56 -1.46 5.77 10.69
C VAL A 56 -1.22 6.50 12.01
N THR A 57 -1.03 5.74 13.08
CA THR A 57 -0.52 6.24 14.35
C THR A 57 1.01 6.02 14.35
N GLN A 58 1.72 7.01 13.80
CA GLN A 58 3.17 7.05 13.60
C GLN A 58 3.76 6.05 12.59
N THR A 59 4.47 6.60 11.60
CA THR A 59 5.38 5.86 10.71
C THR A 59 6.52 5.24 11.53
N ARG A 60 6.46 3.94 11.77
CA ARG A 60 7.62 3.20 12.29
C ARG A 60 8.64 3.03 11.16
N TRP A 61 9.82 3.60 11.33
CA TRP A 61 10.94 3.34 10.42
C TRP A 61 11.32 1.85 10.51
N PRO A 62 11.50 1.16 9.37
CA PRO A 62 12.03 -0.19 9.40
C PRO A 62 13.43 -0.15 10.01
N GLN A 63 13.63 -0.92 11.08
CA GLN A 63 14.96 -1.08 11.69
C GLN A 63 15.81 -1.88 10.69
N THR A 64 16.89 -1.26 10.22
CA THR A 64 17.91 -1.92 9.37
C THR A 64 18.85 -2.71 10.25
#